data_AF-A0A453E9W7-F1
#
_entry.id   AF-A0A453E9W7-F1
#
_cell.length_a   1.000
_cell.length_b   1.000
_cell.length_c   1.000
_cell.angle_alpha   90.00
_cell.angle_beta   90.00
_cell.angle_gamma   90.00
#
_symmetry.space_group_name_H-M   'P 1'
#
loop_
_entity.id
_entity.type
_entity.pdbx_description
1 polymer ?
#
loop_
_entity_poly.entity_id
_entity_poly.type
_entity_poly.pdbx_seq_one_letter_code
_entity_poly.pdbx_strand_id
1 'polypeptide(L)'
;MKRGGQLIYAGPLGPKSRNLVEFFQAVPGVPKIRDGYNPAAWMLDVTSTQMEQILGVDFAEYYRQSKLFLQTKEIVEALSKPNSEVKELTFSTKYAQPFCAQFIACLWKQNLSYWRNPQYTAVRFFYTVIISLMFGTICWKFGSRRETQHDIFNAMGAMYAAVLFIGITNATSVQPVISIERFVSYRERAAGMYSALPFAFSLVTVEFPYILVQSLVYGTIFYSLGSFEWTAVKFLWFLFFMYFTLLYFTFYGMMTTAITPNHMVAPIIAAPFYTLWNLFCGFMIPRKLIPVWWRWYYWANPVSWTLYGLLTSQFGDLDQPLLLADGIRTTTVVAFLEEHFGFR
;
A
#
# COMPACT_ATOMS: atom_id res chain seq x y z
N MET A 1 17.87 34.69 5.93
CA MET A 1 17.09 34.98 4.71
C MET A 1 15.83 35.71 5.12
N LYS A 2 15.41 36.70 4.34
CA LYS A 2 14.16 37.44 4.53
C LYS A 2 12.96 36.62 4.06
N ARG A 3 11.75 36.95 4.52
CA ARG A 3 10.50 36.42 3.95
C ARG A 3 10.51 36.66 2.43
N GLY A 4 10.27 35.60 1.66
CA GLY A 4 10.42 35.60 0.19
C GLY A 4 11.72 34.98 -0.33
N GLY A 5 12.57 34.43 0.55
CA GLY A 5 13.76 33.65 0.15
C GLY A 5 14.97 34.50 -0.25
N GLN A 6 14.92 35.81 -0.01
CA GLN A 6 16.04 36.71 -0.33
C GLN A 6 17.15 36.63 0.73
N LEU A 7 18.40 36.64 0.26
CA LEU A 7 19.59 36.68 1.09
C LEU A 7 19.82 38.10 1.61
N ILE A 8 20.02 38.22 2.92
CA ILE A 8 20.32 39.48 3.63
C ILE A 8 21.76 39.49 4.17
N TYR A 9 22.40 38.33 4.24
CA TYR A 9 23.78 38.14 4.65
C TYR A 9 24.20 36.72 4.26
N ALA A 10 25.34 36.59 3.59
CA ALA A 10 26.07 35.35 3.45
C ALA A 10 27.57 35.67 3.44
N GLY A 11 28.29 35.09 4.41
CA GLY A 11 29.68 35.37 4.68
C GLY A 11 30.15 34.71 5.98
N PRO A 12 31.46 34.76 6.28
CA PRO A 12 32.01 34.19 7.50
C PRO A 12 31.56 35.01 8.73
N LEU A 13 31.02 34.32 9.73
CA LEU A 13 30.55 34.94 10.98
C LEU A 13 31.69 35.62 11.78
N GLY A 14 32.92 35.10 11.67
CA GLY A 14 34.06 35.53 12.48
C GLY A 14 33.98 35.07 13.94
N PRO A 15 35.03 35.30 14.74
CA PRO A 15 35.03 34.93 16.17
C PRO A 15 33.92 35.68 16.91
N LYS A 16 33.11 34.94 17.67
CA LYS A 16 31.93 35.46 18.39
C LYS A 16 30.93 36.23 17.50
N SER A 17 30.79 35.83 16.23
CA SER A 17 29.89 36.46 15.24
C SER A 17 30.18 37.94 14.96
N ARG A 18 31.42 38.40 15.22
CA ARG A 18 31.81 39.80 15.09
C ARG A 18 31.56 40.39 13.71
N ASN A 19 31.89 39.66 12.64
CA ASN A 19 31.75 40.16 11.27
C ASN A 19 30.28 40.35 10.87
N LEU A 20 29.40 39.47 11.36
CA LEU A 20 27.96 39.58 11.16
C LEU A 20 27.41 40.80 11.90
N VAL A 21 27.83 41.00 13.15
CA VAL A 21 27.40 42.14 13.97
C VAL A 21 27.88 43.46 13.35
N GLU A 22 29.15 43.54 12.95
CA GLU A 22 29.72 44.71 12.27
C GLU A 22 28.98 45.04 10.96
N PHE A 23 28.61 44.01 10.17
CA PHE A 23 27.87 44.20 8.93
C PHE A 23 26.51 44.87 9.14
N PHE A 24 25.70 44.36 10.08
CA PHE A 24 24.38 44.94 10.34
C PHE A 24 24.46 46.27 11.11
N GLN A 25 25.45 46.45 11.99
CA GLN A 25 25.68 47.73 12.68
C GLN A 25 26.21 48.83 11.77
N ALA A 26 26.75 48.49 10.60
CA ALA A 26 27.15 49.48 9.60
C ALA A 26 25.94 50.18 8.95
N VAL A 27 24.72 49.62 9.07
CA VAL A 27 23.48 50.26 8.61
C VAL A 27 23.05 51.31 9.62
N PRO A 28 22.89 52.59 9.20
CA PRO A 28 22.44 53.65 10.10
C PRO A 28 21.09 53.33 10.75
N GLY A 29 21.00 53.49 12.07
CA GLY A 29 19.78 53.26 12.85
C GLY A 29 19.62 51.86 13.43
N VAL A 30 20.46 50.89 13.04
CA VAL A 30 20.45 49.55 13.65
C VAL A 30 20.97 49.62 15.11
N PRO A 31 20.22 49.12 16.10
CA PRO A 31 20.62 49.18 17.50
C PRO A 31 21.81 48.27 17.76
N LYS A 32 22.83 48.77 18.46
CA LYS A 32 24.00 47.97 18.85
C LYS A 32 23.59 46.77 19.71
N ILE A 33 24.31 45.67 19.54
CA ILE A 33 24.11 44.47 20.35
C ILE A 33 24.46 44.77 21.81
N ARG A 34 23.65 44.27 22.75
CA ARG A 34 23.88 44.41 24.19
C ARG A 34 24.87 43.35 24.67
N ASP A 35 25.67 43.68 25.68
CA ASP A 35 26.58 42.72 26.29
C ASP A 35 25.80 41.52 26.88
N GLY A 36 26.26 40.31 26.56
CA GLY A 36 25.60 39.06 26.95
C GLY A 36 24.42 38.62 26.09
N TYR A 37 24.01 39.42 25.08
CA TYR A 37 22.91 39.06 24.20
C TYR A 37 23.37 38.15 23.05
N ASN A 38 22.55 37.16 22.67
CA ASN A 38 22.90 36.20 21.62
C ASN A 38 22.90 36.87 20.24
N PRO A 39 24.03 36.91 19.50
CA PRO A 39 24.10 37.53 18.18
C PRO A 39 23.12 36.96 17.14
N ALA A 40 22.77 35.67 17.23
CA ALA A 40 21.82 35.06 16.32
C ALA A 40 20.38 35.56 16.55
N ALA A 41 19.99 35.74 17.81
CA ALA A 41 18.69 36.30 18.17
C ALA A 41 18.63 37.80 17.80
N TRP A 42 19.69 38.55 18.16
CA TRP A 42 19.83 39.96 17.80
C TRP A 42 19.68 40.21 16.30
N MET A 43 20.33 39.39 15.47
CA MET A 43 20.23 39.49 14.02
C MET A 43 18.80 39.34 13.52
N LEU A 44 18.01 38.42 14.07
CA LEU A 44 16.60 38.25 13.70
C LEU A 44 15.74 39.44 14.15
N ASP A 45 16.05 40.03 15.31
CA ASP A 45 15.34 41.21 15.82
C ASP A 45 15.57 42.43 14.90
N VAL A 46 16.83 42.70 14.55
CA VAL A 46 17.20 43.88 13.75
C VAL A 46 16.90 43.74 12.26
N THR A 47 16.74 42.51 11.76
CA THR A 47 16.36 42.23 10.36
C THR A 47 14.89 41.88 10.18
N SER A 48 14.08 42.11 11.22
CA SER A 48 12.63 41.91 11.15
C SER A 48 11.97 42.89 10.17
N THR A 49 10.85 42.50 9.57
CA THR A 49 10.12 43.35 8.61
C THR A 49 9.66 44.68 9.22
N GLN A 50 9.35 44.68 10.52
CA GLN A 50 9.01 45.92 11.25
C GLN A 50 10.22 46.85 11.34
N MET A 51 11.41 46.30 11.63
CA MET A 51 12.62 47.09 11.73
C MET A 51 13.06 47.64 10.36
N GLU A 52 12.91 46.87 9.28
CA GLU A 52 13.14 47.36 7.91
C GLU A 52 12.25 48.55 7.54
N GLN A 53 10.97 48.52 7.94
CA GLN A 53 10.04 49.63 7.70
C GLN A 53 10.42 50.87 8.52
N ILE A 54 10.83 50.68 9.77
CA ILE A 54 11.28 51.78 10.65
C ILE A 54 12.56 52.43 10.11
N LEU A 55 13.51 51.61 9.63
CA LEU A 55 14.79 52.07 9.11
C LEU A 55 14.68 52.59 7.67
N GLY A 56 13.62 52.24 6.93
CA GLY A 56 13.48 52.56 5.52
C GLY A 56 14.52 51.86 4.63
N VAL A 57 15.05 50.72 5.07
CA VAL A 57 16.13 49.97 4.39
C VAL A 57 15.63 48.58 4.01
N ASP A 58 15.92 48.16 2.78
CA ASP A 58 15.81 46.75 2.39
C ASP A 58 17.17 46.06 2.59
N PHE A 59 17.28 45.20 3.60
CA PHE A 59 18.53 44.50 3.89
C PHE A 59 18.97 43.57 2.75
N ALA A 60 18.05 43.09 1.91
CA ALA A 60 18.40 42.26 0.76
C ALA A 60 19.15 43.07 -0.31
N GLU A 61 18.67 44.29 -0.58
CA GLU A 61 19.33 45.20 -1.52
C GLU A 61 20.64 45.75 -0.94
N TYR A 62 20.65 46.09 0.35
CA TYR A 62 21.88 46.46 1.06
C TYR A 62 22.96 45.38 0.95
N TYR A 63 22.59 44.10 1.13
CA TYR A 63 23.53 42.99 0.96
C TYR A 63 24.04 42.89 -0.48
N ARG A 64 23.18 43.01 -1.50
CA ARG A 64 23.58 42.96 -2.92
C ARG A 64 24.57 44.06 -3.30
N GLN A 65 24.44 45.24 -2.71
CA GLN A 65 25.33 46.37 -2.97
C GLN A 65 26.62 46.30 -2.13
N SER A 66 26.68 45.40 -1.15
CA SER A 66 27.82 45.30 -0.24
C SER A 66 29.06 44.69 -0.91
N LYS A 67 30.24 45.05 -0.39
CA LYS A 67 31.52 44.43 -0.77
C LYS A 67 31.53 42.92 -0.51
N LEU A 68 30.80 42.46 0.51
CA LEU A 68 30.71 41.05 0.88
C LEU A 68 30.03 40.22 -0.22
N PHE A 69 28.97 40.76 -0.84
CA PHE A 69 28.30 40.11 -1.96
C PHE A 69 29.21 40.03 -3.19
N LEU A 70 29.93 41.11 -3.51
CA LEU A 70 30.90 41.11 -4.62
C LEU A 70 32.00 40.06 -4.42
N GLN A 71 32.59 40.00 -3.22
CA GLN A 71 33.60 38.97 -2.89
C GLN A 71 33.04 37.55 -2.99
N THR A 72 31.84 37.32 -2.47
CA THR A 72 31.19 36.00 -2.56
C THR A 72 30.91 35.62 -4.01
N LYS A 73 30.48 36.58 -4.83
CA LYS A 73 30.25 36.39 -6.26
C LYS A 73 31.54 36.04 -7.01
N GLU A 74 32.63 36.76 -6.75
CA GLU A 74 33.95 36.47 -7.34
C GLU A 74 34.45 35.06 -6.95
N ILE A 75 34.29 34.66 -5.69
CA ILE A 75 34.65 33.32 -5.22
C ILE A 75 33.82 32.26 -5.94
N VAL A 76 32.50 32.45 -6.07
CA VAL A 76 31.63 31.51 -6.78
C VAL A 76 31.99 31.44 -8.27
N GLU A 77 32.28 32.56 -8.91
CA GLU A 77 32.73 32.60 -10.32
C GLU A 77 34.08 31.89 -10.50
N ALA A 78 35.02 32.08 -9.57
CA ALA A 78 36.31 31.39 -9.60
C ALA A 78 36.16 29.88 -9.38
N LEU A 79 35.34 29.45 -8.42
CA LEU A 79 35.11 28.03 -8.10
C LEU A 79 34.22 27.31 -9.12
N SER A 80 33.38 28.04 -9.85
CA SER A 80 32.52 27.45 -10.91
C SER A 80 33.28 27.09 -12.18
N LYS A 81 34.50 27.62 -12.37
CA LYS A 81 35.39 27.26 -13.47
C LYS A 81 36.35 26.16 -12.98
N PRO A 82 36.14 24.88 -13.33
CA PRO A 82 37.01 23.81 -12.88
C PRO A 82 38.42 24.00 -13.47
N ASN A 83 39.45 23.90 -12.62
CA ASN A 83 40.83 23.82 -13.08
C ASN A 83 41.00 22.55 -13.93
N SER A 84 41.73 22.63 -15.04
CA SER A 84 41.98 21.50 -15.96
C SER A 84 42.63 20.28 -15.29
N GLU A 85 43.22 20.45 -14.11
CA GLU A 85 43.85 19.40 -13.30
C GLU A 85 42.85 18.64 -12.38
N VAL A 86 41.66 19.20 -12.11
CA VAL A 86 40.69 18.62 -11.19
C VAL A 86 39.69 17.77 -11.97
N LYS A 87 39.77 16.45 -11.77
CA LYS A 87 38.85 15.48 -12.38
C LYS A 87 37.44 15.67 -11.85
N GLU A 88 36.46 15.71 -12.74
CA GLU A 88 35.04 15.82 -12.37
C GLU A 88 34.61 14.65 -11.45
N LEU A 89 33.92 14.99 -10.35
CA LEU A 89 33.33 14.02 -9.43
C LEU A 89 32.16 13.30 -10.14
N THR A 90 32.47 12.18 -10.77
CA THR A 90 31.50 11.33 -11.44
C THR A 90 31.22 10.09 -10.60
N PHE A 91 29.94 9.83 -10.34
CA PHE A 91 29.49 8.60 -9.70
C PHE A 91 28.93 7.68 -10.78
N SER A 92 29.41 6.43 -10.83
CA SER A 92 28.95 5.44 -11.80
C SER A 92 27.51 5.00 -11.57
N THR A 93 27.03 5.08 -10.33
CA THR A 93 25.69 4.65 -9.93
C THR A 93 25.00 5.70 -9.08
N LYS A 94 23.68 5.83 -9.28
CA LYS A 94 22.82 6.68 -8.44
C LYS A 94 22.74 6.18 -6.99
N TYR A 95 22.84 4.87 -6.78
CA TYR A 95 22.74 4.21 -5.48
C TYR A 95 24.05 3.49 -5.14
N ALA A 96 24.38 3.45 -3.85
CA ALA A 96 25.62 2.83 -3.36
C ALA A 96 25.65 1.30 -3.48
N GLN A 97 24.49 0.65 -3.57
CA GLN A 97 24.36 -0.81 -3.56
C GLN A 97 23.52 -1.31 -4.75
N PRO A 98 23.73 -2.54 -5.23
CA PRO A 98 22.94 -3.12 -6.32
C PRO A 98 21.50 -3.41 -5.89
N PHE A 99 20.64 -3.67 -6.88
CA PHE A 99 19.20 -3.90 -6.69
C PHE A 99 18.89 -5.00 -5.66
N CYS A 100 19.59 -6.14 -5.72
CA CYS A 100 19.34 -7.27 -4.82
C CYS A 100 19.67 -6.94 -3.36
N ALA A 101 20.79 -6.25 -3.12
CA ALA A 101 21.16 -5.80 -1.78
C ALA A 101 20.14 -4.80 -1.21
N GLN A 102 19.65 -3.87 -2.05
CA GLN A 102 18.56 -2.97 -1.66
C GLN A 102 17.29 -3.76 -1.31
N PHE A 103 16.92 -4.76 -2.11
CA PHE A 103 15.72 -5.57 -1.89
C PHE A 103 15.81 -6.36 -0.58
N ILE A 104 16.94 -7.02 -0.31
CA ILE A 104 17.15 -7.78 0.93
C ILE A 104 17.10 -6.85 2.15
N ALA A 105 17.72 -5.67 2.06
CA ALA A 105 17.68 -4.69 3.15
C ALA A 105 16.25 -4.17 3.40
N CYS A 106 15.50 -3.87 2.33
CA CYS A 106 14.10 -3.47 2.45
C CYS A 106 13.23 -4.61 3.01
N LEU A 107 13.44 -5.85 2.57
CA LEU A 107 12.70 -7.01 3.06
C LEU A 107 12.96 -7.27 4.55
N TRP A 108 14.22 -7.17 4.97
CA TRP A 108 14.58 -7.28 6.39
C TRP A 108 13.91 -6.20 7.24
N LYS A 109 13.91 -4.94 6.76
CA LYS A 109 13.20 -3.83 7.39
C LYS A 109 11.70 -4.10 7.48
N GLN A 110 11.07 -4.53 6.38
CA GLN A 110 9.63 -4.78 6.36
C GLN A 110 9.23 -5.94 7.28
N ASN A 111 10.01 -7.01 7.29
CA ASN A 111 9.76 -8.15 8.18
C ASN A 111 9.83 -7.73 9.66
N LEU A 112 10.82 -6.90 10.02
CA LEU A 112 10.90 -6.31 11.36
C LEU A 112 9.73 -5.37 11.68
N SER A 113 9.27 -4.56 10.71
CA SER A 113 8.11 -3.68 10.87
C SER A 113 6.84 -4.48 11.16
N TYR A 114 6.57 -5.52 10.37
CA TYR A 114 5.41 -6.40 10.52
C TYR A 114 5.45 -7.20 11.83
N TRP A 115 6.63 -7.71 12.22
CA TRP A 115 6.81 -8.43 13.46
C TRP A 115 6.62 -7.54 14.70
N ARG A 116 7.15 -6.30 14.66
CA ARG A 116 7.05 -5.34 15.77
C ARG A 116 5.72 -4.59 15.82
N ASN A 117 4.87 -4.73 14.80
CA ASN A 117 3.53 -4.16 14.77
C ASN A 117 2.47 -5.26 15.01
N PRO A 118 2.29 -5.72 16.27
CA PRO A 118 1.31 -6.75 16.59
C PRO A 118 -0.12 -6.27 16.37
N GLN A 119 -0.39 -4.96 16.39
CA GLN A 119 -1.75 -4.44 16.18
C GLN A 119 -2.27 -4.79 14.79
N TYR A 120 -1.43 -4.73 13.76
CA TYR A 120 -1.85 -5.15 12.44
C TYR A 120 -2.00 -6.67 12.35
N THR A 121 -0.92 -7.40 12.65
CA THR A 121 -0.85 -8.84 12.44
C THR A 121 -1.81 -9.62 13.35
N ALA A 122 -1.85 -9.31 14.65
CA ALA A 122 -2.70 -10.03 15.61
C ALA A 122 -4.19 -9.75 15.39
N VAL A 123 -4.57 -8.49 15.12
CA VAL A 123 -5.97 -8.15 14.79
C VAL A 123 -6.38 -8.84 13.51
N ARG A 124 -5.46 -8.94 12.52
CA ARG A 124 -5.70 -9.66 11.27
C ARG A 124 -6.05 -11.12 11.47
N PHE A 125 -5.26 -11.83 12.27
CA PHE A 125 -5.57 -13.23 12.61
C PHE A 125 -6.83 -13.35 13.46
N PHE A 126 -7.05 -12.45 14.42
CA PHE A 126 -8.22 -12.46 15.29
C PHE A 126 -9.53 -12.33 14.51
N TYR A 127 -9.66 -11.33 13.63
CA TYR A 127 -10.88 -11.20 12.83
C TYR A 127 -11.04 -12.40 11.87
N THR A 128 -9.94 -12.96 11.36
CA THR A 128 -9.99 -14.13 10.46
C THR A 128 -10.63 -15.32 11.17
N VAL A 129 -10.24 -15.58 12.42
CA VAL A 129 -10.85 -16.63 13.25
C VAL A 129 -12.34 -16.35 13.45
N ILE A 130 -12.71 -15.12 13.83
CA ILE A 130 -14.13 -14.75 14.03
C ILE A 130 -14.95 -14.95 12.75
N ILE A 131 -14.47 -14.45 11.61
CA ILE A 131 -15.16 -14.57 10.32
C ILE A 131 -15.26 -16.04 9.90
N SER A 132 -14.19 -16.82 10.10
CA SER A 132 -14.21 -18.27 9.77
C SER A 132 -15.22 -19.04 10.62
N LEU A 133 -15.35 -18.70 11.91
CA LEU A 133 -16.35 -19.29 12.80
C LEU A 133 -17.76 -18.85 12.40
N MET A 134 -17.96 -17.55 12.15
CA MET A 134 -19.26 -16.98 11.77
C MET A 134 -19.77 -17.59 10.46
N PHE A 135 -18.95 -17.59 9.40
CA PHE A 135 -19.35 -18.20 8.14
C PHE A 135 -19.37 -19.72 8.20
N GLY A 136 -18.49 -20.35 8.99
CA GLY A 136 -18.52 -21.79 9.20
C GLY A 136 -19.81 -22.26 9.89
N THR A 137 -20.32 -21.52 10.88
CA THR A 137 -21.59 -21.84 11.54
C THR A 137 -22.80 -21.52 10.68
N ILE A 138 -22.77 -20.43 9.90
CA ILE A 138 -23.79 -20.19 8.86
C ILE A 138 -23.77 -21.34 7.85
N CYS A 139 -22.59 -21.86 7.51
CA CYS A 139 -22.40 -22.96 6.58
C CYS A 139 -22.54 -24.36 7.18
N TRP A 140 -23.11 -24.48 8.38
CA TRP A 140 -23.06 -25.71 9.16
C TRP A 140 -23.64 -26.89 8.38
N LYS A 141 -22.78 -27.89 8.13
CA LYS A 141 -23.14 -29.14 7.44
C LYS A 141 -23.64 -28.98 6.00
N PHE A 142 -23.40 -27.85 5.32
CA PHE A 142 -23.77 -27.74 3.89
C PHE A 142 -23.07 -28.78 3.01
N GLY A 143 -21.83 -29.14 3.33
CA GLY A 143 -21.10 -30.20 2.63
C GLY A 143 -21.77 -31.57 2.70
N SER A 144 -22.73 -31.80 3.61
CA SER A 144 -23.48 -33.05 3.74
C SER A 144 -24.88 -33.01 3.11
N ARG A 145 -25.42 -31.83 2.82
CA ARG A 145 -26.75 -31.65 2.20
C ARG A 145 -26.56 -31.42 0.70
N ARG A 146 -26.75 -32.46 -0.10
CA ARG A 146 -26.48 -32.45 -1.56
C ARG A 146 -27.65 -32.95 -2.40
N GLU A 147 -28.80 -33.19 -1.78
CA GLU A 147 -29.91 -33.92 -2.39
C GLU A 147 -30.77 -33.02 -3.30
N THR A 148 -30.86 -31.73 -2.97
CA THR A 148 -31.72 -30.78 -3.69
C THR A 148 -30.91 -29.71 -4.40
N GLN A 149 -31.38 -29.25 -5.56
CA GLN A 149 -30.86 -28.06 -6.24
C GLN A 149 -30.71 -26.85 -5.30
N HIS A 150 -31.67 -26.65 -4.40
CA HIS A 150 -31.63 -25.59 -3.39
C HIS A 150 -30.44 -25.71 -2.43
N ASP A 151 -30.05 -26.92 -2.05
CA ASP A 151 -28.94 -27.13 -1.12
C ASP A 151 -27.61 -26.76 -1.78
N ILE A 152 -27.43 -27.08 -3.07
CA ILE A 152 -26.25 -26.69 -3.84
C ILE A 152 -26.20 -25.18 -4.03
N PHE A 153 -27.31 -24.54 -4.40
CA PHE A 153 -27.35 -23.07 -4.50
C PHE A 153 -27.02 -22.38 -3.17
N ASN A 154 -27.52 -22.91 -2.06
CA ASN A 154 -27.24 -22.39 -0.72
C ASN A 154 -25.76 -22.55 -0.35
N ALA A 155 -25.17 -23.73 -0.60
CA ALA A 155 -23.76 -23.99 -0.37
C ALA A 155 -22.87 -23.06 -1.22
N MET A 156 -23.19 -22.93 -2.52
CA MET A 156 -22.50 -22.02 -3.45
C MET A 156 -22.59 -20.56 -3.01
N GLY A 157 -23.79 -20.09 -2.65
CA GLY A 157 -24.01 -18.73 -2.22
C GLY A 157 -23.30 -18.41 -0.91
N ALA A 158 -23.26 -19.36 0.01
CA ALA A 158 -22.57 -19.19 1.28
C ALA A 158 -21.04 -19.17 1.12
N MET A 159 -20.47 -20.06 0.28
CA MET A 159 -19.04 -20.02 -0.08
C MET A 159 -18.68 -18.69 -0.77
N TYR A 160 -19.52 -18.24 -1.69
CA TYR A 160 -19.37 -16.95 -2.36
C TYR A 160 -19.35 -15.77 -1.38
N ALA A 161 -20.34 -15.69 -0.50
CA ALA A 161 -20.43 -14.63 0.50
C ALA A 161 -19.22 -14.66 1.46
N ALA A 162 -18.80 -15.85 1.89
CA ALA A 162 -17.68 -16.03 2.80
C ALA A 162 -16.35 -15.55 2.17
N VAL A 163 -16.08 -15.93 0.92
CA VAL A 163 -14.89 -15.55 0.15
C VAL A 163 -14.82 -14.04 -0.07
N LEU A 164 -15.92 -13.41 -0.49
CA LEU A 164 -15.94 -11.97 -0.73
C LEU A 164 -15.78 -11.20 0.57
N PHE A 165 -16.44 -11.63 1.64
CA PHE A 165 -16.37 -10.96 2.93
C PHE A 165 -14.94 -10.96 3.47
N ILE A 166 -14.31 -12.15 3.58
CA ILE A 166 -12.93 -12.24 4.08
C ILE A 166 -11.93 -11.52 3.16
N GLY A 167 -12.16 -11.56 1.84
CA GLY A 167 -11.34 -10.88 0.85
C GLY A 167 -11.37 -9.35 1.00
N ILE A 168 -12.56 -8.76 1.04
CA ILE A 168 -12.75 -7.31 1.20
C ILE A 168 -12.21 -6.83 2.55
N THR A 169 -12.43 -7.59 3.63
CA THR A 169 -11.87 -7.25 4.96
C THR A 169 -10.34 -7.24 4.93
N ASN A 170 -9.71 -8.24 4.31
CA ASN A 170 -8.25 -8.28 4.14
C ASN A 170 -7.73 -7.07 3.35
N ALA A 171 -8.34 -6.80 2.19
CA ALA A 171 -7.97 -5.70 1.32
C ALA A 171 -8.14 -4.32 1.99
N THR A 172 -9.08 -4.18 2.92
CA THR A 172 -9.29 -2.94 3.68
C THR A 172 -8.30 -2.82 4.84
N SER A 173 -8.00 -3.93 5.51
CA SER A 173 -7.10 -3.94 6.68
C SER A 173 -5.65 -3.55 6.34
N VAL A 174 -5.18 -3.85 5.12
CA VAL A 174 -3.79 -3.57 4.70
C VAL A 174 -3.56 -2.09 4.33
N GLN A 175 -4.60 -1.35 3.93
CA GLN A 175 -4.49 0.02 3.45
C GLN A 175 -3.82 1.01 4.43
N PRO A 176 -4.21 1.09 5.72
CA PRO A 176 -3.55 2.00 6.65
C PRO A 176 -2.06 1.68 6.84
N VAL A 177 -1.67 0.40 6.83
CA VAL A 177 -0.28 -0.04 6.97
C VAL A 177 0.56 0.44 5.79
N ILE A 178 0.09 0.21 4.56
CA ILE A 178 0.80 0.66 3.36
C ILE A 178 0.90 2.19 3.30
N SER A 179 -0.15 2.89 3.73
CA SER A 179 -0.14 4.35 3.76
C SER A 179 0.98 4.90 4.65
N ILE A 180 1.22 4.31 5.82
CA ILE A 180 2.31 4.73 6.73
C ILE A 180 3.68 4.42 6.13
N GLU A 181 3.89 3.19 5.65
CA GLU A 181 5.16 2.77 5.04
C GLU A 181 5.53 3.61 3.81
N ARG A 182 4.54 4.07 3.04
CA ARG A 182 4.75 4.97 1.90
C ARG A 182 5.38 6.31 2.32
N PHE A 183 4.91 6.93 3.41
CA PHE A 183 5.48 8.20 3.89
C PHE A 183 6.94 8.04 4.29
N VAL A 184 7.26 6.94 4.97
CA VAL A 184 8.63 6.58 5.33
C VAL A 184 9.49 6.41 4.07
N SER A 185 8.96 5.70 3.07
CA SER A 185 9.64 5.47 1.80
C SER A 185 9.94 6.75 1.02
N TYR A 186 9.03 7.74 1.02
CA TYR A 186 9.28 9.03 0.39
C TYR A 186 10.46 9.77 1.02
N ARG A 187 10.57 9.75 2.35
CA ARG A 187 11.68 10.35 3.07
C ARG A 187 13.01 9.64 2.77
N GLU A 188 13.02 8.32 2.81
CA GLU A 188 14.24 7.51 2.58
C GLU A 188 14.72 7.58 1.12
N ARG A 189 13.78 7.65 0.17
CA ARG A 189 14.09 7.84 -1.25
C ARG A 189 14.58 9.25 -1.55
N ALA A 190 14.06 10.28 -0.88
CA ALA A 190 14.55 11.65 -1.00
C ALA A 190 15.99 11.77 -0.49
N ALA A 191 16.37 10.98 0.52
CA ALA A 191 17.75 10.85 1.00
C ALA A 191 18.66 9.97 0.10
N GLY A 192 18.13 9.40 -1.00
CA GLY A 192 18.92 8.59 -1.92
C GLY A 192 19.30 7.19 -1.42
N MET A 193 18.61 6.65 -0.39
CA MET A 193 19.00 5.37 0.23
C MET A 193 18.76 4.15 -0.67
N TYR A 194 17.64 4.11 -1.40
CA TYR A 194 17.27 3.00 -2.29
C TYR A 194 16.31 3.44 -3.40
N SER A 195 16.11 2.57 -4.39
CA SER A 195 15.18 2.77 -5.52
C SER A 195 13.74 2.32 -5.20
N ALA A 196 12.76 2.78 -5.98
CA ALA A 196 11.34 2.50 -5.71
C ALA A 196 10.98 1.01 -5.78
N LEU A 197 11.60 0.29 -6.72
CA LEU A 197 11.24 -1.09 -7.07
C LEU A 197 11.63 -2.11 -5.97
N PRO A 198 12.86 -2.12 -5.42
CA PRO A 198 13.21 -2.98 -4.30
C PRO A 198 12.27 -2.84 -3.10
N PHE A 199 11.85 -1.60 -2.81
CA PHE A 199 10.86 -1.34 -1.76
C PHE A 199 9.50 -1.96 -2.10
N ALA A 200 8.98 -1.73 -3.31
CA ALA A 200 7.69 -2.29 -3.73
C ALA A 200 7.69 -3.82 -3.70
N PHE A 201 8.74 -4.47 -4.21
CA PHE A 201 8.87 -5.92 -4.14
C PHE A 201 8.97 -6.42 -2.70
N SER A 202 9.75 -5.74 -1.84
CA SER A 202 9.89 -6.17 -0.44
C SER A 202 8.55 -6.16 0.31
N LEU A 203 7.69 -5.19 0.02
CA LEU A 203 6.37 -5.06 0.61
C LEU A 203 5.44 -6.19 0.19
N VAL A 204 5.45 -6.55 -1.09
CA VAL A 204 4.70 -7.68 -1.64
C VAL A 204 5.21 -9.01 -1.07
N THR A 205 6.54 -9.17 -0.97
CA THR A 205 7.14 -10.42 -0.51
C THR A 205 6.84 -10.71 0.95
N VAL A 206 6.78 -9.69 1.81
CA VAL A 206 6.52 -9.87 3.24
C VAL A 206 5.12 -10.45 3.52
N GLU A 207 4.17 -10.25 2.61
CA GLU A 207 2.76 -10.64 2.80
C GLU A 207 2.50 -12.13 2.52
N PHE A 208 3.28 -12.78 1.65
CA PHE A 208 3.12 -14.20 1.33
C PHE A 208 3.07 -15.13 2.56
N PRO A 209 4.01 -15.08 3.52
CA PRO A 209 3.99 -15.97 4.69
C PRO A 209 2.79 -15.70 5.62
N TYR A 210 2.44 -14.44 5.85
CA TYR A 210 1.31 -14.10 6.72
C TYR A 210 -0.03 -14.55 6.12
N ILE A 211 -0.21 -14.33 4.81
CA ILE A 211 -1.41 -14.76 4.09
C ILE A 211 -1.49 -16.29 4.04
N LEU A 212 -0.36 -16.99 3.96
CA LEU A 212 -0.33 -18.45 3.97
C LEU A 212 -0.86 -18.97 5.31
N VAL A 213 -0.32 -18.49 6.42
CA VAL A 213 -0.81 -18.86 7.77
C VAL A 213 -2.29 -18.48 7.93
N GLN A 214 -2.70 -17.31 7.44
CA GLN A 214 -4.08 -16.86 7.51
C GLN A 214 -5.03 -17.78 6.72
N SER A 215 -4.63 -18.19 5.52
CA SER A 215 -5.39 -19.12 4.67
C SER A 215 -5.50 -20.50 5.30
N LEU A 216 -4.45 -20.98 5.99
CA LEU A 216 -4.47 -22.24 6.73
C LEU A 216 -5.45 -22.20 7.89
N VAL A 217 -5.42 -21.13 8.69
CA VAL A 217 -6.34 -20.95 9.83
C VAL A 217 -7.78 -20.84 9.36
N TYR A 218 -8.05 -19.92 8.42
CA TYR A 218 -9.39 -19.73 7.87
C TYR A 218 -9.90 -21.02 7.22
N GLY A 219 -9.06 -21.62 6.37
CA GLY A 219 -9.43 -22.77 5.58
C GLY A 219 -9.73 -23.99 6.44
N THR A 220 -8.91 -24.26 7.46
CA THR A 220 -9.14 -25.38 8.38
C THR A 220 -10.46 -25.24 9.14
N ILE A 221 -10.74 -24.05 9.67
CA ILE A 221 -11.97 -23.81 10.46
C ILE A 221 -13.21 -23.89 9.57
N PHE A 222 -13.20 -23.17 8.44
CA PHE A 222 -14.33 -23.13 7.52
C PHE A 222 -14.60 -24.51 6.90
N TYR A 223 -13.55 -25.23 6.50
CA TYR A 223 -13.68 -26.56 5.91
C TYR A 223 -14.24 -27.57 6.91
N SER A 224 -13.81 -27.51 8.17
CA SER A 224 -14.30 -28.38 9.24
C SER A 224 -15.78 -28.15 9.55
N LEU A 225 -16.20 -26.88 9.67
CA LEU A 225 -17.59 -26.52 9.98
C LEU A 225 -18.55 -26.76 8.81
N GLY A 226 -18.05 -26.57 7.58
CA GLY A 226 -18.80 -26.88 6.37
C GLY A 226 -19.09 -28.36 6.18
N SER A 227 -18.42 -29.26 6.92
CA SER A 227 -18.53 -30.71 6.79
C SER A 227 -18.29 -31.18 5.36
N PHE A 228 -17.28 -30.61 4.69
CA PHE A 228 -16.84 -31.06 3.37
C PHE A 228 -16.16 -32.43 3.46
N GLU A 229 -15.98 -33.06 2.31
CA GLU A 229 -15.42 -34.42 2.23
C GLU A 229 -13.91 -34.41 2.50
N TRP A 230 -13.51 -34.95 3.65
CA TRP A 230 -12.12 -34.98 4.12
C TRP A 230 -11.21 -35.90 3.27
N THR A 231 -10.84 -35.42 2.09
CA THR A 231 -9.84 -36.02 1.23
C THR A 231 -8.67 -35.03 1.11
N ALA A 232 -7.43 -35.50 1.32
CA ALA A 232 -6.24 -34.65 1.33
C ALA A 232 -6.12 -33.81 0.05
N VAL A 233 -6.47 -34.38 -1.10
CA VAL A 233 -6.47 -33.69 -2.41
C VAL A 233 -7.49 -32.55 -2.44
N LYS A 234 -8.74 -32.79 -2.00
CA LYS A 234 -9.81 -31.77 -1.99
C LYS A 234 -9.51 -30.64 -1.01
N PHE A 235 -8.91 -30.96 0.14
CA PHE A 235 -8.48 -29.96 1.12
C PHE A 235 -7.31 -29.11 0.62
N LEU A 236 -6.31 -29.71 -0.04
CA LEU A 236 -5.19 -28.97 -0.61
C LEU A 236 -5.63 -28.04 -1.76
N TRP A 237 -6.54 -28.49 -2.63
CA TRP A 237 -7.12 -27.62 -3.65
C TRP A 237 -7.91 -26.47 -3.04
N PHE A 238 -8.71 -26.73 -2.01
CA PHE A 238 -9.44 -25.69 -1.29
C PHE A 238 -8.49 -24.65 -0.69
N LEU A 239 -7.43 -25.09 0.01
CA LEU A 239 -6.39 -24.20 0.54
C LEU A 239 -5.68 -23.41 -0.55
N PHE A 240 -5.36 -24.05 -1.67
CA PHE A 240 -4.72 -23.39 -2.81
C PHE A 240 -5.57 -22.24 -3.33
N PHE A 241 -6.85 -22.49 -3.65
CA PHE A 241 -7.74 -21.42 -4.13
C PHE A 241 -7.91 -20.33 -3.07
N MET A 242 -8.16 -20.68 -1.81
CA MET A 242 -8.29 -19.70 -0.73
C MET A 242 -7.03 -18.85 -0.53
N TYR A 243 -5.83 -19.43 -0.63
CA TYR A 243 -4.57 -18.72 -0.50
C TYR A 243 -4.41 -17.66 -1.60
N PHE A 244 -4.60 -18.05 -2.86
CA PHE A 244 -4.53 -17.11 -3.99
C PHE A 244 -5.64 -16.05 -3.91
N THR A 245 -6.81 -16.40 -3.38
CA THR A 245 -7.88 -15.43 -3.15
C THR A 245 -7.47 -14.33 -2.18
N LEU A 246 -6.96 -14.73 -1.02
CA LEU A 246 -6.50 -13.75 -0.03
C LEU A 246 -5.32 -12.92 -0.55
N LEU A 247 -4.43 -13.51 -1.35
CA LEU A 247 -3.32 -12.80 -1.99
C LEU A 247 -3.81 -11.68 -2.92
N TYR A 248 -4.64 -12.00 -3.91
CA TYR A 248 -5.04 -10.97 -4.88
C TYR A 248 -5.90 -9.87 -4.22
N PHE A 249 -6.73 -10.20 -3.22
CA PHE A 249 -7.47 -9.19 -2.47
C PHE A 249 -6.53 -8.27 -1.69
N THR A 250 -5.53 -8.85 -1.01
CA THR A 250 -4.55 -8.04 -0.25
C THR A 250 -3.76 -7.14 -1.20
N PHE A 251 -3.24 -7.67 -2.31
CA PHE A 251 -2.49 -6.87 -3.30
C PHE A 251 -3.35 -5.79 -3.96
N TYR A 252 -4.63 -6.08 -4.20
CA TYR A 252 -5.57 -5.06 -4.66
C TYR A 252 -5.72 -3.91 -3.66
N GLY A 253 -5.84 -4.22 -2.36
CA GLY A 253 -5.84 -3.22 -1.29
C GLY A 253 -4.55 -2.39 -1.21
N MET A 254 -3.39 -3.01 -1.43
CA MET A 254 -2.12 -2.28 -1.51
C MET A 254 -2.07 -1.36 -2.75
N MET A 255 -2.54 -1.85 -3.90
CA MET A 255 -2.58 -1.09 -5.15
C MET A 255 -3.49 0.14 -5.04
N THR A 256 -4.68 0.00 -4.47
CA THR A 256 -5.60 1.14 -4.30
C THR A 256 -4.97 2.21 -3.40
N THR A 257 -4.30 1.81 -2.32
CA THR A 257 -3.57 2.74 -1.43
C THR A 257 -2.38 3.40 -2.11
N ALA A 258 -1.72 2.70 -3.04
CA ALA A 258 -0.61 3.27 -3.80
C ALA A 258 -1.07 4.39 -4.76
N ILE A 259 -2.27 4.25 -5.34
CA ILE A 259 -2.83 5.21 -6.30
C ILE A 259 -3.51 6.39 -5.58
N THR A 260 -4.05 6.19 -4.38
CA THR A 260 -4.76 7.24 -3.64
C THR A 260 -3.85 8.11 -2.78
N PRO A 261 -4.20 9.39 -2.54
CA PRO A 261 -3.43 10.24 -1.64
C PRO A 261 -3.57 9.84 -0.17
N ASN A 262 -4.70 9.24 0.23
CA ASN A 262 -4.99 8.89 1.61
C ASN A 262 -5.69 7.52 1.72
N HIS A 263 -5.41 6.77 2.78
CA HIS A 263 -6.07 5.51 3.12
C HIS A 263 -7.58 5.65 3.34
N MET A 264 -8.10 6.83 3.65
CA MET A 264 -9.55 7.08 3.71
C MET A 264 -10.22 7.10 2.33
N VAL A 265 -9.47 7.44 1.28
CA VAL A 265 -9.98 7.51 -0.10
C VAL A 265 -9.78 6.16 -0.83
N ALA A 266 -8.83 5.34 -0.39
CA ALA A 266 -8.57 4.03 -0.99
C ALA A 266 -9.81 3.10 -1.04
N PRO A 267 -10.64 2.96 0.02
CA PRO A 267 -11.85 2.14 -0.02
C PRO A 267 -12.89 2.67 -1.00
N ILE A 268 -12.98 3.99 -1.16
CA ILE A 268 -13.93 4.65 -2.06
C ILE A 268 -13.61 4.28 -3.51
N ILE A 269 -12.32 4.31 -3.88
CA ILE A 269 -11.88 3.88 -5.22
C ILE A 269 -11.98 2.36 -5.38
N ALA A 270 -11.78 1.59 -4.31
CA ALA A 270 -11.88 0.14 -4.33
C ALA A 270 -13.33 -0.37 -4.55
N ALA A 271 -14.32 0.34 -3.99
CA ALA A 271 -15.71 -0.12 -3.94
C ALA A 271 -16.33 -0.44 -5.31
N PRO A 272 -16.21 0.40 -6.36
CA PRO A 272 -16.75 0.07 -7.69
C PRO A 272 -16.18 -1.23 -8.27
N PHE A 273 -14.89 -1.50 -8.05
CA PHE A 273 -14.27 -2.73 -8.55
C PHE A 273 -14.71 -3.95 -7.76
N TYR A 274 -14.92 -3.84 -6.44
CA TYR A 274 -15.54 -4.92 -5.66
C TYR A 274 -16.94 -5.22 -6.19
N THR A 275 -17.73 -4.20 -6.52
CA THR A 275 -19.06 -4.39 -7.13
C THR A 275 -18.97 -5.08 -8.50
N LEU A 276 -18.00 -4.71 -9.34
CA LEU A 276 -17.79 -5.38 -10.63
C LEU A 276 -17.36 -6.84 -10.46
N TRP A 277 -16.43 -7.11 -9.55
CA TRP A 277 -16.00 -8.48 -9.23
C TRP A 277 -17.16 -9.32 -8.69
N ASN A 278 -18.01 -8.72 -7.84
CA ASN A 278 -19.20 -9.32 -7.26
C ASN A 278 -20.25 -9.65 -8.34
N LEU A 279 -20.56 -8.70 -9.23
CA LEU A 279 -21.58 -8.88 -10.27
C LEU A 279 -21.20 -9.95 -11.31
N PHE A 280 -19.94 -9.95 -11.75
CA PHE A 280 -19.46 -10.83 -12.83
C PHE A 280 -18.69 -12.06 -12.32
N CYS A 281 -18.84 -12.45 -11.05
CA CYS A 281 -18.16 -13.64 -10.51
C CYS A 281 -18.75 -14.97 -11.04
N GLY A 282 -19.90 -14.94 -11.72
CA GLY A 282 -20.58 -16.14 -12.21
C GLY A 282 -21.65 -16.70 -11.29
N PHE A 283 -21.74 -16.24 -10.04
CA PHE A 283 -22.82 -16.62 -9.11
C PHE A 283 -24.06 -15.73 -9.26
N MET A 284 -23.92 -14.40 -9.20
CA MET A 284 -25.06 -13.48 -9.38
C MET A 284 -25.63 -13.52 -10.80
N ILE A 285 -24.73 -13.50 -11.79
CA ILE A 285 -25.08 -13.65 -13.20
C ILE A 285 -24.30 -14.86 -13.73
N PRO A 286 -24.99 -15.98 -14.00
CA PRO A 286 -24.37 -17.14 -14.64
C PRO A 286 -23.67 -16.75 -15.94
N ARG A 287 -22.48 -17.31 -16.18
CA ARG A 287 -21.62 -16.97 -17.34
C ARG A 287 -22.35 -17.02 -18.69
N LYS A 288 -23.28 -17.96 -18.86
CA LYS A 288 -24.04 -18.15 -20.11
C LYS A 288 -25.03 -17.02 -20.39
N LEU A 289 -25.55 -16.37 -19.33
CA LEU A 289 -26.48 -15.25 -19.41
C LEU A 289 -25.78 -13.90 -19.62
N ILE A 290 -24.45 -13.83 -19.44
CA ILE A 290 -23.68 -12.63 -19.71
C ILE A 290 -23.67 -12.35 -21.23
N PRO A 291 -24.03 -11.13 -21.66
CA PRO A 291 -23.95 -10.73 -23.06
C PRO A 291 -22.57 -11.01 -23.66
N VAL A 292 -22.53 -11.47 -24.91
CA VAL A 292 -21.29 -11.97 -25.54
C VAL A 292 -20.16 -10.94 -25.49
N TRP A 293 -20.47 -9.66 -25.65
CA TRP A 293 -19.48 -8.57 -25.60
C TRP A 293 -18.93 -8.25 -24.20
N TRP A 294 -19.58 -8.68 -23.11
CA TRP A 294 -19.08 -8.56 -21.72
C TRP A 294 -18.44 -9.85 -21.19
N ARG A 295 -18.55 -10.96 -21.93
CA ARG A 295 -18.09 -12.28 -21.47
C ARG A 295 -16.56 -12.35 -21.25
N TRP A 296 -15.77 -11.49 -21.88
CA TRP A 296 -14.32 -11.41 -21.63
C TRP A 296 -14.01 -11.01 -20.18
N TYR A 297 -14.84 -10.16 -19.57
CA TYR A 297 -14.60 -9.68 -18.21
C TYR A 297 -14.76 -10.80 -17.17
N TYR A 298 -15.67 -11.74 -17.43
CA TYR A 298 -15.80 -12.94 -16.60
C TYR A 298 -14.46 -13.69 -16.48
N TRP A 299 -13.69 -13.79 -17.56
CA TRP A 299 -12.37 -14.43 -17.56
C TRP A 299 -11.28 -13.55 -16.92
N ALA A 300 -11.44 -12.23 -16.95
CA ALA A 300 -10.53 -11.29 -16.30
C ALA A 300 -10.79 -11.15 -14.78
N ASN A 301 -11.97 -11.52 -14.31
CA ASN A 301 -12.37 -11.39 -12.91
C ASN A 301 -11.69 -12.46 -12.04
N PRO A 302 -10.85 -12.12 -11.05
CA PRO A 302 -10.20 -13.12 -10.20
C PRO A 302 -11.16 -13.88 -9.29
N VAL A 303 -12.31 -13.28 -8.94
CA VAL A 303 -13.32 -13.92 -8.09
C VAL A 303 -14.02 -15.06 -8.84
N SER A 304 -14.19 -14.94 -10.17
CA SER A 304 -14.84 -16.00 -10.96
C SER A 304 -14.02 -17.30 -10.94
N TRP A 305 -12.69 -17.19 -11.05
CA TRP A 305 -11.77 -18.32 -10.93
C TRP A 305 -11.71 -18.92 -9.54
N THR A 306 -11.83 -18.07 -8.51
CA THR A 306 -11.95 -18.55 -7.13
C THR A 306 -13.19 -19.41 -6.95
N LEU A 307 -14.36 -18.91 -7.37
CA LEU A 307 -15.61 -19.67 -7.25
C LEU A 307 -15.56 -20.92 -8.12
N TYR A 308 -15.07 -20.81 -9.36
CA TYR A 308 -14.87 -21.97 -10.22
C TYR A 308 -14.08 -23.06 -9.50
N GLY A 309 -12.87 -22.73 -9.00
CA GLY A 309 -11.97 -23.68 -8.37
C GLY A 309 -12.49 -24.25 -7.04
N LEU A 310 -13.11 -23.42 -6.21
CA LEU A 310 -13.72 -23.87 -4.97
C LEU A 310 -14.90 -24.80 -5.23
N LEU A 311 -15.70 -24.55 -6.26
CA LEU A 311 -16.88 -25.36 -6.55
C LEU A 311 -16.53 -26.66 -7.28
N THR A 312 -15.66 -26.61 -8.28
CA THR A 312 -15.21 -27.82 -8.98
C THR A 312 -14.43 -28.74 -8.03
N SER A 313 -13.59 -28.21 -7.15
CA SER A 313 -12.85 -29.04 -6.19
C SER A 313 -13.73 -29.77 -5.16
N GLN A 314 -14.90 -29.21 -4.81
CA GLN A 314 -15.79 -29.82 -3.81
C GLN A 314 -16.92 -30.64 -4.44
N PHE A 315 -17.45 -30.19 -5.58
CA PHE A 315 -18.65 -30.76 -6.21
C PHE A 315 -18.43 -31.35 -7.60
N GLY A 316 -17.24 -31.18 -8.20
CA GLY A 316 -16.95 -31.62 -9.58
C GLY A 316 -16.85 -33.14 -9.77
N ASP A 317 -16.63 -33.90 -8.69
CA ASP A 317 -16.49 -35.36 -8.73
C ASP A 317 -17.77 -36.10 -8.30
N LEU A 318 -18.90 -35.39 -8.15
CA LEU A 318 -20.13 -35.94 -7.59
C LEU A 318 -21.13 -36.35 -8.67
N ASP A 319 -21.15 -37.64 -8.99
CA ASP A 319 -22.15 -38.27 -9.86
C ASP A 319 -23.48 -38.59 -9.13
N GLN A 320 -23.72 -37.96 -7.98
CA GLN A 320 -24.94 -38.19 -7.21
C GLN A 320 -26.15 -37.58 -7.93
N PRO A 321 -27.31 -38.28 -7.94
CA PRO A 321 -28.54 -37.75 -8.52
C PRO A 321 -29.05 -36.59 -7.66
N LEU A 322 -29.22 -35.44 -8.30
CA LEU A 322 -29.74 -34.21 -7.74
C LEU A 322 -31.18 -33.99 -8.21
N LEU A 323 -32.08 -33.72 -7.27
CA LEU A 323 -33.46 -33.35 -7.58
C LEU A 323 -33.52 -31.89 -8.03
N LEU A 324 -33.99 -31.65 -9.26
CA LEU A 324 -34.26 -30.30 -9.76
C LEU A 324 -35.41 -29.65 -8.98
N ALA A 325 -35.51 -28.32 -9.07
CA ALA A 325 -36.57 -27.52 -8.43
C ALA A 325 -38.01 -28.00 -8.76
N ASP A 326 -38.20 -28.70 -9.89
CA ASP A 326 -39.48 -29.28 -10.30
C ASP A 326 -39.87 -30.56 -9.53
N GLY A 327 -38.95 -31.14 -8.73
CA GLY A 327 -39.18 -32.33 -7.90
C GLY A 327 -39.31 -33.67 -8.67
N ILE A 328 -39.34 -33.63 -10.00
CA ILE A 328 -39.60 -34.80 -10.88
C ILE A 328 -38.35 -35.21 -11.68
N ARG A 329 -37.51 -34.25 -12.06
CA ARG A 329 -36.30 -34.49 -12.87
C ARG A 329 -35.07 -34.63 -11.98
N THR A 330 -34.27 -35.65 -12.25
CA THR A 330 -32.97 -35.85 -11.62
C THR A 330 -31.87 -35.59 -12.64
N THR A 331 -30.86 -34.79 -12.28
CA THR A 331 -29.62 -34.63 -13.05
C THR A 331 -28.43 -34.91 -12.14
N THR A 332 -27.23 -35.10 -12.69
CA THR A 332 -26.02 -35.17 -11.85
C THR A 332 -25.59 -33.77 -11.44
N VAL A 333 -24.90 -33.66 -10.30
CA VAL A 333 -24.34 -32.38 -9.82
C VAL A 333 -23.40 -31.78 -10.88
N VAL A 334 -22.60 -32.62 -11.55
CA VAL A 334 -21.71 -32.22 -12.64
C VAL A 334 -22.48 -31.64 -13.82
N ALA A 335 -23.53 -32.32 -14.30
CA ALA A 335 -24.35 -31.84 -15.40
C ALA A 335 -25.05 -30.51 -15.05
N PHE A 336 -25.50 -30.35 -13.81
CA PHE A 336 -26.09 -29.10 -13.34
C PHE A 336 -25.08 -27.93 -13.32
N LEU A 337 -23.86 -28.18 -12.81
CA LEU A 337 -22.79 -27.17 -12.79
C LEU A 337 -22.35 -26.77 -14.22
N GLU A 338 -22.29 -27.72 -15.15
CA GLU A 338 -21.96 -27.44 -16.55
C GLU A 338 -23.10 -26.74 -17.29
N GLU A 339 -24.35 -27.16 -17.07
CA GLU A 339 -25.52 -26.62 -17.76
C GLU A 339 -25.87 -25.21 -17.28
N HIS A 340 -25.87 -24.99 -15.96
CA HIS A 340 -26.28 -23.71 -15.38
C HIS A 340 -25.13 -22.69 -15.31
N PHE A 341 -23.96 -23.10 -14.83
CA PHE A 341 -22.82 -22.20 -14.60
C PHE A 341 -21.73 -22.28 -15.67
N GLY A 342 -21.69 -23.36 -16.46
CA GLY A 342 -20.63 -23.59 -17.45
C GLY A 342 -19.29 -23.97 -16.83
N PHE A 343 -19.33 -24.57 -15.62
CA PHE A 343 -18.16 -25.14 -14.97
C PHE A 343 -17.90 -26.55 -15.52
N ARG A 344 -16.63 -26.85 -15.81
CA ARG A 344 -16.20 -28.14 -16.37
C ARG A 344 -15.24 -28.85 -15.43
#